data_AF-A0A7Y0FSF1-F1
#
_entry.id   AF-A0A7Y0FSF1-F1
#
_cell.length_a   1.000
_cell.length_b   1.000
_cell.length_c   1.000
_cell.angle_alpha   90.00
_cell.angle_beta   90.00
_cell.angle_gamma   90.00
#
_symmetry.space_group_name_H-M   'P 1'
#
loop_
_entity.id
_entity.type
_entity.pdbx_description
1 polymer ?
#
loop_
_entity_poly.entity_id
_entity_poly.type
_entity_poly.pdbx_seq_one_letter_code
_entity_poly.pdbx_strand_id
1 'polypeptide(L)'
;MYSGDMTSAPKGAVEYLYASHGLNVPTLIMNNVYSGSSDCGYKIVIGKGDHISREYMMNPDHVFAEVKCNSVQRQTVLGMLLPKGGKQCFVLLNFGAGHAHVSGSSEISVMATDALYQQWYEPISFNGLVEELGAEITSEKEGSDFDFSLEKLEKDSFTKVFT
;
A
#
# COMPACT_ATOMS: atom_id res chain seq x y z
N MET A 1 12.22 4.46 -13.44
CA MET A 1 12.41 3.45 -12.37
C MET A 1 13.52 2.52 -12.81
N TYR A 2 14.43 2.19 -11.91
CA TYR A 2 15.40 1.10 -12.13
C TYR A 2 15.03 -0.04 -11.16
N SER A 3 14.94 -1.26 -11.68
CA SER A 3 14.90 -2.50 -10.90
C SER A 3 16.11 -3.34 -11.27
N GLY A 4 16.75 -3.95 -10.28
CA GLY A 4 17.78 -4.96 -10.47
C GLY A 4 17.49 -6.15 -9.58
N ASP A 5 17.37 -7.33 -10.19
CA ASP A 5 17.15 -8.60 -9.51
C ASP A 5 18.40 -9.50 -9.57
N MET A 6 18.62 -10.26 -8.50
CA MET A 6 19.57 -11.38 -8.53
C MET A 6 18.87 -12.64 -9.05
N THR A 7 19.06 -12.94 -10.33
CA THR A 7 18.45 -14.11 -11.01
C THR A 7 18.97 -15.47 -10.52
N SER A 8 20.15 -15.52 -9.88
CA SER A 8 20.70 -16.73 -9.26
C SER A 8 21.10 -16.45 -7.81
N ALA A 9 20.23 -16.83 -6.88
CA ALA A 9 20.37 -16.48 -5.47
C ALA A 9 19.99 -17.66 -4.56
N PRO A 10 20.87 -18.68 -4.42
CA PRO A 10 20.57 -19.92 -3.69
C PRO A 10 20.35 -19.72 -2.18
N LYS A 11 20.68 -18.54 -1.64
CA LYS A 11 20.49 -18.17 -0.23
C LYS A 11 19.55 -16.97 -0.04
N GLY A 12 18.67 -16.73 -1.01
CA GLY A 12 17.77 -15.58 -1.04
C GLY A 12 18.29 -14.48 -1.96
N ALA A 13 17.35 -13.80 -2.62
CA ALA A 13 17.62 -12.69 -3.53
C ALA A 13 17.37 -11.35 -2.84
N VAL A 14 18.02 -10.31 -3.35
CA VAL A 14 17.71 -8.92 -3.03
C VAL A 14 17.29 -8.25 -4.33
N GLU A 15 16.16 -7.55 -4.28
CA GLU A 15 15.70 -6.67 -5.36
C GLU A 15 15.80 -5.23 -4.86
N TYR A 16 16.37 -4.36 -5.69
CA TYR A 16 16.50 -2.94 -5.39
C TYR A 16 15.69 -2.12 -6.40
N LEU A 17 14.79 -1.29 -5.86
CA LEU A 17 13.91 -0.42 -6.64
C LEU A 17 14.24 1.03 -6.35
N TYR A 18 14.55 1.80 -7.40
CA TYR A 18 14.87 3.22 -7.27
C TYR A 18 14.07 4.11 -8.24
N ALA A 19 13.39 5.10 -7.66
CA ALA A 19 12.65 6.14 -8.36
C ALA A 19 13.47 7.44 -8.41
N SER A 20 14.51 7.48 -9.25
CA SER A 20 15.50 8.56 -9.33
C SER A 20 14.93 9.98 -9.55
N HIS A 21 13.82 10.09 -10.27
CA HIS A 21 13.16 11.36 -10.57
C HIS A 21 11.71 11.35 -10.08
N GLY A 22 11.39 10.48 -9.13
CA GLY A 22 10.00 10.11 -8.83
C GLY A 22 9.33 9.39 -10.01
N LEU A 23 8.04 9.15 -9.85
CA LEU A 23 7.14 8.60 -10.87
C LEU A 23 5.96 9.54 -11.03
N ASN A 24 5.59 9.80 -12.27
CA ASN A 24 4.56 10.77 -12.62
C ASN A 24 3.16 10.17 -12.60
N VAL A 25 3.07 8.85 -12.40
CA VAL A 25 1.84 8.07 -12.38
C VAL A 25 1.87 7.09 -11.19
N PRO A 26 0.71 6.76 -10.62
CA PRO A 26 0.58 5.66 -9.67
C PRO A 26 1.20 4.37 -10.25
N THR A 27 2.10 3.74 -9.50
CA THR A 27 2.81 2.55 -9.95
C THR A 27 2.79 1.47 -8.88
N LEU A 28 2.20 0.32 -9.21
CA LEU A 28 2.22 -0.86 -8.34
C LEU A 28 3.59 -1.52 -8.32
N ILE A 29 4.02 -1.92 -7.13
CA ILE A 29 5.23 -2.70 -6.90
C ILE A 29 4.81 -4.13 -6.58
N MET A 30 5.32 -5.08 -7.35
CA MET A 30 4.97 -6.49 -7.26
C MET A 30 6.22 -7.34 -7.10
N ASN A 31 6.15 -8.32 -6.20
CA ASN A 31 7.14 -9.36 -6.07
C ASN A 31 6.64 -10.64 -6.74
N ASN A 32 7.48 -11.23 -7.59
CA ASN A 32 7.21 -12.47 -8.29
C ASN A 32 8.25 -13.53 -7.93
N VAL A 33 7.83 -14.56 -7.20
CA VAL A 33 8.67 -15.71 -6.85
C VAL A 33 8.75 -16.65 -8.05
N TYR A 34 9.75 -16.43 -8.91
CA TYR A 34 9.99 -17.20 -10.14
C TYR A 34 10.40 -18.65 -9.87
N SER A 35 11.21 -18.89 -8.83
CA SER A 35 11.70 -20.23 -8.46
C SER A 35 11.75 -20.38 -6.94
N GLY A 36 11.63 -21.62 -6.45
CA GLY A 36 11.60 -21.93 -5.02
C GLY A 36 10.19 -22.03 -4.45
N SER A 37 10.10 -22.07 -3.13
CA SER A 37 8.81 -22.21 -2.43
C SER A 37 8.01 -20.92 -2.45
N SER A 38 6.69 -21.04 -2.57
CA SER A 38 5.77 -19.91 -2.48
C SER A 38 5.60 -19.36 -1.06
N ASP A 39 6.00 -20.10 -0.03
CA ASP A 39 5.92 -19.73 1.39
C ASP A 39 7.15 -18.95 1.89
N CYS A 40 7.85 -18.25 0.99
CA CYS A 40 9.08 -17.56 1.34
C CYS A 40 8.83 -16.33 2.22
N GLY A 41 9.70 -16.13 3.22
CA GLY A 41 9.77 -14.88 3.96
C GLY A 41 10.49 -13.81 3.12
N TYR A 42 10.03 -12.57 3.21
CA TYR A 42 10.71 -11.42 2.61
C TYR A 42 10.69 -10.23 3.57
N LYS A 43 11.60 -9.29 3.34
CA LYS A 43 11.70 -8.06 4.12
C LYS A 43 11.69 -6.89 3.17
N ILE A 44 10.77 -5.95 3.39
CA ILE A 44 10.76 -4.67 2.68
C ILE A 44 11.52 -3.67 3.55
N VAL A 45 12.53 -3.04 2.96
CA VAL A 45 13.27 -1.92 3.56
C VAL A 45 13.03 -0.70 2.70
N ILE A 46 12.55 0.37 3.32
CA ILE A 46 12.19 1.60 2.65
C ILE A 46 12.92 2.76 3.34
N GLY A 47 13.57 3.57 2.54
CA GLY A 47 14.36 4.69 3.02
C GLY A 47 14.66 5.66 1.89
N LYS A 48 15.28 6.77 2.25
CA LYS A 48 15.75 7.75 1.27
C LYS A 48 17.18 7.37 0.85
N GLY A 49 17.35 7.06 -0.44
CA GLY A 49 18.66 6.81 -1.01
C GLY A 49 19.27 8.08 -1.58
N ASP A 50 20.53 8.34 -1.24
CA ASP A 50 21.40 9.31 -1.89
C ASP A 50 22.66 8.58 -2.39
N HIS A 51 23.19 8.98 -3.55
CA HIS A 51 24.45 8.46 -4.09
C HIS A 51 24.51 6.93 -4.29
N ILE A 52 23.46 6.36 -4.87
CA ILE A 52 23.35 4.91 -5.12
C ILE A 52 24.46 4.43 -6.06
N SER A 53 25.15 3.38 -5.65
CA SER A 53 26.19 2.70 -6.42
C SER A 53 26.01 1.19 -6.35
N ARG A 54 26.82 0.44 -7.10
CA ARG A 54 26.84 -1.03 -7.02
C ARG A 54 27.19 -1.54 -5.61
N GLU A 55 27.94 -0.75 -4.85
CA GLU A 55 28.47 -1.12 -3.53
C GLU A 55 27.62 -0.50 -2.40
N TYR A 56 26.71 0.41 -2.74
CA TYR A 56 25.98 1.20 -1.76
C TYR A 56 24.55 1.49 -2.21
N MET A 57 23.57 0.97 -1.46
CA MET A 57 22.15 1.14 -1.77
C MET A 57 21.52 2.34 -1.06
N MET A 58 21.85 2.56 0.22
CA MET A 58 21.34 3.66 1.02
C MET A 58 22.10 3.84 2.33
N ASN A 59 21.97 5.03 2.92
CA ASN A 59 22.36 5.26 4.30
C ASN A 59 21.40 4.55 5.26
N PRO A 60 21.87 3.65 6.14
CA PRO A 60 21.02 2.99 7.14
C PRO A 60 20.24 3.97 8.03
N ASP A 61 20.82 5.15 8.32
CA ASP A 61 20.17 6.19 9.14
C ASP A 61 18.96 6.84 8.42
N HIS A 62 18.82 6.60 7.12
CA HIS A 62 17.71 7.10 6.29
C HIS A 62 16.63 6.05 6.01
N VAL A 63 16.71 4.88 6.64
CA VAL A 63 15.63 3.90 6.65
C VAL A 63 14.47 4.46 7.48
N PHE A 64 13.29 4.56 6.88
CA PHE A 64 12.09 5.03 7.58
C PHE A 64 11.07 3.92 7.82
N ALA A 65 11.19 2.79 7.12
CA ALA A 65 10.35 1.63 7.37
C ALA A 65 11.11 0.32 7.07
N GLU A 66 10.97 -0.65 7.97
CA GLU A 66 11.35 -2.03 7.77
C GLU A 66 10.15 -2.91 8.13
N VAL A 67 9.76 -3.80 7.22
CA VAL A 67 8.65 -4.72 7.45
C VAL A 67 9.05 -6.12 7.02
N LYS A 68 8.91 -7.08 7.94
CA LYS A 68 9.04 -8.50 7.64
C LYS A 68 7.67 -9.06 7.28
N CYS A 69 7.61 -9.74 6.15
CA CYS A 69 6.40 -10.31 5.60
C CYS A 69 6.66 -11.77 5.24
N ASN A 70 5.59 -12.55 5.20
CA ASN A 70 5.61 -13.85 4.55
C ASN A 70 4.85 -13.75 3.24
N SER A 71 5.38 -14.35 2.19
CA SER A 71 4.70 -14.43 0.91
C SER A 71 3.48 -15.32 1.08
N VAL A 72 2.32 -14.77 0.72
CA VAL A 72 1.04 -15.49 0.80
C VAL A 72 0.78 -16.26 -0.50
N GLN A 73 1.35 -15.77 -1.61
CA GLN A 73 1.24 -16.32 -2.95
C GLN A 73 2.54 -16.09 -3.73
N ARG A 74 2.73 -16.76 -4.87
CA ARG A 74 3.91 -16.55 -5.74
C ARG A 74 3.99 -15.15 -6.32
N GLN A 75 2.85 -14.50 -6.54
CA GLN A 75 2.77 -13.10 -6.97
C GLN A 75 2.10 -12.31 -5.84
N THR A 76 2.83 -11.33 -5.30
CA THR A 76 2.37 -10.52 -4.17
C THR A 76 2.54 -9.05 -4.51
N VAL A 77 1.50 -8.25 -4.31
CA VAL A 77 1.61 -6.79 -4.37
C VAL A 77 2.28 -6.34 -3.08
N LEU A 78 3.38 -5.60 -3.19
CA LEU A 78 4.18 -5.09 -2.06
C LEU A 78 3.79 -3.65 -1.66
N GLY A 79 3.21 -2.91 -2.60
CA GLY A 79 2.87 -1.52 -2.36
C GLY A 79 2.65 -0.74 -3.65
N MET A 80 2.47 0.56 -3.49
CA MET A 80 2.25 1.49 -4.58
C MET A 80 3.07 2.75 -4.37
N LEU A 81 3.77 3.18 -5.42
CA LEU A 81 4.42 4.48 -5.50
C LEU A 81 3.45 5.49 -6.09
N LEU A 82 3.22 6.59 -5.38
CA LEU A 82 2.27 7.64 -5.75
C LEU A 82 2.94 9.03 -5.81
N PRO A 83 2.74 9.81 -6.88
CA PRO A 83 2.98 11.25 -6.82
C PRO A 83 1.87 11.93 -6.00
N LYS A 84 2.22 12.64 -4.92
CA LYS A 84 1.27 13.47 -4.14
C LYS A 84 1.93 14.79 -3.75
N GLY A 85 1.33 15.91 -4.18
CA GLY A 85 1.79 17.26 -3.82
C GLY A 85 3.26 17.54 -4.14
N GLY A 86 3.75 17.10 -5.30
CA GLY A 86 5.15 17.25 -5.72
C GLY A 86 6.15 16.35 -5.00
N LYS A 87 5.67 15.40 -4.17
CA LYS A 87 6.49 14.39 -3.47
C LYS A 87 6.17 12.98 -3.97
N GLN A 88 7.11 12.06 -3.76
CA GLN A 88 6.90 10.63 -3.95
C GLN A 88 6.48 9.99 -2.63
N CYS A 89 5.32 9.34 -2.61
CA CYS A 89 4.82 8.55 -1.49
C CYS A 89 4.95 7.06 -1.82
N PHE A 90 5.25 6.24 -0.82
CA PHE A 90 5.13 4.78 -0.91
C PHE A 90 4.05 4.32 0.06
N VAL A 91 3.07 3.58 -0.45
CA VAL A 91 2.00 2.96 0.33
C VAL A 91 2.30 1.47 0.39
N LEU A 92 2.47 0.93 1.60
CA LEU A 92 2.68 -0.50 1.81
C LEU A 92 1.35 -1.24 1.64
N LEU A 93 1.32 -2.22 0.74
CA LEU A 93 0.20 -3.12 0.50
C LEU A 93 0.74 -4.54 0.57
N ASN A 94 0.15 -5.45 1.34
CA ASN A 94 0.64 -6.82 1.42
C ASN A 94 -0.50 -7.80 1.22
N PHE A 95 -0.88 -8.02 -0.04
CA PHE A 95 -1.89 -9.00 -0.42
C PHE A 95 -1.48 -9.74 -1.69
N GLY A 96 -1.95 -10.99 -1.84
CA GLY A 96 -1.67 -11.81 -3.00
C GLY A 96 -2.34 -11.28 -4.27
N ALA A 97 -1.64 -11.33 -5.40
CA ALA A 97 -2.16 -10.90 -6.70
C ALA A 97 -3.27 -11.80 -7.27
N GLY A 98 -3.65 -12.89 -6.57
CA GLY A 98 -4.89 -13.62 -6.88
C GLY A 98 -6.16 -12.93 -6.36
N HIS A 99 -6.05 -12.06 -5.35
CA HIS A 99 -7.17 -11.28 -4.81
C HIS A 99 -7.34 -9.92 -5.49
N ALA A 100 -6.30 -9.43 -6.15
CA ALA A 100 -6.39 -8.30 -7.03
C ALA A 100 -5.93 -8.79 -8.40
N HIS A 101 -6.83 -8.84 -9.38
CA HIS A 101 -6.53 -9.16 -10.79
C HIS A 101 -5.51 -8.17 -11.41
N VAL A 102 -4.28 -8.16 -10.92
CA VAL A 102 -3.18 -7.28 -11.32
C VAL A 102 -1.99 -8.13 -11.70
N SER A 103 -2.14 -8.85 -12.81
CA SER A 103 -1.00 -9.24 -13.63
C SER A 103 -1.33 -8.82 -15.06
N GLY A 104 -0.47 -7.96 -15.61
CA GLY A 104 -0.56 -7.51 -17.00
C GLY A 104 -1.27 -6.18 -17.20
N SER A 105 -0.92 -5.51 -18.29
CA SER A 105 -1.52 -4.28 -18.83
C SER A 105 -2.97 -4.51 -19.32
N SER A 106 -3.79 -5.23 -18.56
CA SER A 106 -5.20 -5.41 -18.83
C SER A 106 -5.99 -4.25 -18.24
N GLU A 107 -7.10 -3.91 -18.87
CA GLU A 107 -8.04 -2.88 -18.43
C GLU A 107 -8.46 -3.05 -16.95
N ILE A 108 -8.56 -4.30 -16.49
CA ILE A 108 -8.91 -4.66 -15.11
C ILE A 108 -7.80 -4.29 -14.13
N SER A 109 -6.54 -4.43 -14.53
CA SER A 109 -5.38 -4.10 -13.70
C SER A 109 -5.21 -2.58 -13.59
N VAL A 110 -5.52 -1.83 -14.64
CA VAL A 110 -5.64 -0.37 -14.60
C VAL A 110 -6.77 0.04 -13.67
N MET A 111 -7.95 -0.56 -13.80
CA MET A 111 -9.10 -0.26 -12.95
C MET A 111 -8.84 -0.56 -11.45
N ALA A 112 -8.16 -1.67 -11.13
CA ALA A 112 -7.80 -1.99 -9.75
C ALA A 112 -6.75 -1.02 -9.19
N THR A 113 -5.78 -0.63 -10.02
CA THR A 113 -4.78 0.39 -9.66
C THR A 113 -5.45 1.76 -9.46
N ASP A 114 -6.40 2.11 -10.32
CA ASP A 114 -7.18 3.35 -10.23
C ASP A 114 -8.09 3.33 -9.01
N ALA A 115 -8.76 2.21 -8.71
CA ALA A 115 -9.59 2.08 -7.52
C ALA A 115 -8.76 2.20 -6.23
N LEU A 116 -7.61 1.52 -6.18
CA LEU A 116 -6.65 1.67 -5.09
C LEU A 116 -6.15 3.12 -5.02
N TYR A 117 -5.77 3.72 -6.15
CA TYR A 117 -5.33 5.10 -6.21
C TYR A 117 -6.41 6.06 -5.70
N GLN A 118 -7.66 5.94 -6.16
CA GLN A 118 -8.79 6.76 -5.72
C GLN A 118 -9.02 6.64 -4.22
N GLN A 119 -8.99 5.41 -3.68
CA GLN A 119 -9.11 5.15 -2.24
C GLN A 119 -8.03 5.89 -1.43
N TRP A 120 -6.84 6.10 -2.00
CA TRP A 120 -5.70 6.70 -1.31
C TRP A 120 -5.43 8.18 -1.67
N TYR A 121 -5.86 8.64 -2.84
CA TYR A 121 -5.61 10.00 -3.31
C TYR A 121 -6.48 11.00 -2.56
N GLU A 122 -7.77 10.69 -2.45
CA GLU A 122 -8.78 11.44 -1.69
C GLU A 122 -9.52 10.51 -0.72
N PRO A 123 -8.87 10.09 0.39
CA PRO A 123 -9.56 9.29 1.40
C PRO A 123 -10.63 10.16 2.07
N ILE A 124 -11.89 9.92 1.74
CA ILE A 124 -13.01 10.52 2.44
C ILE A 124 -13.09 9.84 3.82
N SER A 125 -12.93 10.63 4.88
CA SER A 125 -13.15 10.14 6.24
C SER A 125 -14.65 9.88 6.44
N PHE A 126 -15.00 8.87 7.22
CA PHE A 126 -16.40 8.64 7.58
C PHE A 126 -17.02 9.87 8.22
N ASN A 127 -16.26 10.57 9.08
CA ASN A 127 -16.65 11.84 9.68
C ASN A 127 -17.00 12.89 8.63
N GLY A 128 -16.13 13.12 7.64
CA GLY A 128 -16.40 14.07 6.58
C GLY A 128 -17.60 13.66 5.73
N LEU A 129 -17.77 12.37 5.45
CA LEU A 129 -18.94 11.87 4.74
C LEU A 129 -20.24 12.18 5.48
N VAL A 130 -20.33 11.92 6.79
CA VAL A 130 -21.57 12.15 7.55
C VAL A 130 -21.85 13.65 7.73
N GLU A 131 -20.81 14.47 7.92
CA GLU A 131 -20.94 15.93 7.98
C GLU A 131 -21.45 16.52 6.65
N GLU A 132 -20.91 16.08 5.51
CA GLU A 132 -21.37 16.50 4.17
C GLU A 132 -22.83 16.08 3.89
N LEU A 133 -23.28 14.99 4.52
CA LEU A 133 -24.67 14.54 4.46
C LEU A 133 -25.58 15.25 5.48
N GLY A 134 -25.05 16.17 6.28
CA GLY A 134 -25.79 17.03 7.21
C GLY A 134 -25.83 16.56 8.66
N ALA A 135 -25.02 15.56 9.03
CA ALA A 135 -24.89 15.14 10.43
C ALA A 135 -23.95 16.06 11.21
N GLU A 136 -24.14 16.16 12.52
CA GLU A 136 -23.26 16.87 13.44
C GLU A 136 -22.48 15.86 14.29
N ILE A 137 -21.14 16.00 14.34
CA ILE A 137 -20.29 15.13 15.16
C ILE A 137 -20.15 15.73 16.55
N THR A 138 -20.59 14.99 17.56
CA THR A 138 -20.50 15.39 18.97
C THR A 138 -19.74 14.36 19.81
N SER A 139 -19.05 14.83 20.84
CA SER A 139 -18.47 13.98 21.90
C SER A 139 -19.47 13.65 23.02
N GLU A 140 -20.64 14.29 23.01
CA GLU A 140 -21.69 14.06 24.01
C GLU A 140 -22.59 12.91 23.54
N LYS A 141 -22.65 11.86 24.36
CA LYS A 141 -23.48 10.68 24.09
C LYS A 141 -24.98 10.99 24.25
N GLU A 142 -25.31 11.90 25.17
CA GLU A 142 -26.68 12.29 25.48
C GLU A 142 -27.26 13.10 24.32
N GLY A 143 -28.35 12.61 23.73
CA GLY A 143 -29.01 13.26 22.59
C GLY A 143 -28.43 12.91 21.21
N SER A 144 -27.48 11.97 21.13
CA SER A 144 -26.98 11.46 19.84
C SER A 144 -27.95 10.46 19.20
N ASP A 145 -28.19 10.58 17.90
CA ASP A 145 -28.99 9.62 17.13
C ASP A 145 -28.24 8.30 16.89
N PHE A 146 -26.92 8.40 16.67
CA PHE A 146 -26.02 7.26 16.43
C PHE A 146 -24.80 7.33 17.35
N ASP A 147 -24.52 6.24 18.07
CA ASP A 147 -23.42 6.12 19.04
C ASP A 147 -22.31 5.23 18.48
N PHE A 148 -21.20 5.85 18.09
CA PHE A 148 -20.01 5.17 17.53
C PHE A 148 -18.92 4.90 18.58
N SER A 149 -19.25 4.97 19.87
CA SER A 149 -18.30 4.63 20.95
C SER A 149 -17.89 3.15 20.85
N LEU A 150 -16.62 2.85 21.16
CA LEU A 150 -16.03 1.51 20.96
C LEU A 150 -16.85 0.38 21.60
N GLU A 151 -17.50 0.65 22.74
CA GLU A 151 -18.32 -0.32 23.47
C GLU A 151 -19.66 -0.63 22.81
N LYS A 152 -20.11 0.16 21.83
CA LYS A 152 -21.35 -0.04 21.08
C LYS A 152 -21.15 -0.34 19.60
N LEU A 153 -19.89 -0.36 19.12
CA LEU A 153 -19.61 -0.70 17.74
C LEU A 153 -19.98 -2.16 17.44
N GLU A 154 -20.88 -2.32 16.49
CA GLU A 154 -21.29 -3.57 15.88
C GLU A 154 -20.80 -3.62 14.44
N LYS A 155 -20.88 -4.81 13.83
CA LYS A 155 -20.40 -5.03 12.46
C LYS A 155 -21.08 -4.13 11.42
N ASP A 156 -22.28 -3.66 11.71
CA ASP A 156 -23.14 -2.87 10.83
C ASP A 156 -23.34 -1.42 11.29
N SER A 157 -22.63 -0.95 12.33
CA SER A 157 -22.80 0.41 12.89
C SER A 157 -22.66 1.50 11.84
N PHE A 158 -21.69 1.38 10.93
CA PHE A 158 -21.45 2.39 9.89
C PHE A 158 -22.48 2.34 8.76
N THR A 159 -23.10 1.18 8.50
CA THR A 159 -24.10 1.03 7.44
C THR A 159 -25.50 1.41 7.89
N LYS A 160 -25.82 1.24 9.19
CA LYS A 160 -27.10 1.59 9.80
C LYS A 160 -27.50 3.06 9.62
N VAL A 161 -26.54 3.95 9.42
CA VAL A 161 -26.80 5.39 9.17
C VAL A 161 -27.49 5.62 7.83
N PHE A 162 -27.34 4.70 6.86
CA PHE A 162 -27.77 4.88 5.48
C PHE A 162 -28.97 4.00 5.09
N THR A 163 -29.55 3.27 6.04
CA THR A 163 -30.65 2.31 5.84
C THR A 163 -31.82 2.65 6.73
#